data_AF-A0ABC8RC50-F1
#
_entry.id   AF-A0ABC8RC50-F1
#
_cell.length_a   1.000
_cell.length_b   1.000
_cell.length_c   1.000
_cell.angle_alpha   90.00
_cell.angle_beta   90.00
_cell.angle_gamma   90.00
#
_symmetry.space_group_name_H-M   'P 1'
#
loop_
_entity.id
_entity.type
_entity.pdbx_description
1 polymer ?
#
loop_
_entity_poly.entity_id
_entity_poly.type
_entity_poly.pdbx_seq_one_letter_code
_entity_poly.pdbx_strand_id
1 'polypeptide(L)'
;MATFDIINQCSYTVWAAPSPDGGRRLDQGQSWNINVNPGTTNARICGRTNCNFDANGQGRCETGDCNGRLECQGYGTPPNTLAEFSLNHQTSLFTCPSGTNYRVVFCP
;
A
#
# COMPACT_ATOMS: atom_id res chain seq x y z
N MET A 1 -11.28 -1.59 14.03
CA MET A 1 -10.87 -1.28 12.65
C MET A 1 -10.07 0.01 12.67
N ALA A 2 -9.07 0.18 11.81
CA ALA A 2 -8.46 1.49 11.58
C ALA A 2 -8.52 1.82 10.10
N THR A 3 -8.58 3.10 9.78
CA THR A 3 -8.63 3.58 8.40
C THR A 3 -7.27 4.13 8.03
N PHE A 4 -6.72 3.72 6.90
CA PHE A 4 -5.49 4.27 6.32
C PHE A 4 -5.87 5.11 5.11
N ASP A 5 -5.46 6.37 5.11
CA ASP A 5 -5.57 7.30 4.01
C ASP A 5 -4.26 7.33 3.23
N ILE A 6 -4.22 6.69 2.07
CA ILE A 6 -3.05 6.58 1.22
C ILE A 6 -3.10 7.71 0.20
N ILE A 7 -2.16 8.63 0.24
CA ILE A 7 -2.14 9.84 -0.60
C ILE A 7 -0.93 9.80 -1.52
N ASN A 8 -1.14 10.08 -2.80
CA ASN A 8 -0.06 10.33 -3.74
C ASN A 8 0.19 11.84 -3.85
N GLN A 9 1.28 12.34 -3.29
CA GLN A 9 1.76 13.73 -3.48
C GLN A 9 2.90 13.82 -4.50
N CYS A 10 3.27 12.71 -5.14
CA CYS A 10 4.26 12.69 -6.20
C CYS A 10 3.75 13.47 -7.41
N SER A 11 4.66 14.07 -8.18
CA SER A 11 4.36 14.65 -9.50
C SER A 11 4.12 13.60 -10.59
N TYR A 12 3.97 12.33 -10.22
CA TYR A 12 3.82 11.18 -11.10
C TYR A 12 2.83 10.17 -10.50
N THR A 13 2.28 9.31 -11.34
CA THR A 13 1.35 8.25 -10.91
C THR A 13 2.07 7.18 -10.09
N VAL A 14 1.46 6.79 -8.97
CA VAL A 14 1.91 5.69 -8.11
C VAL A 14 0.82 4.62 -8.05
N TRP A 15 1.20 3.36 -8.04
CA TRP A 15 0.29 2.25 -7.81
C TRP A 15 0.48 1.75 -6.39
N ALA A 16 -0.35 2.25 -5.48
CA ALA A 16 -0.37 1.81 -4.09
C ALA A 16 -0.75 0.32 -4.03
N ALA A 17 -0.01 -0.43 -3.21
CA ALA A 17 -0.17 -1.87 -3.02
C ALA A 17 -0.13 -2.19 -1.51
N PRO A 18 -1.28 -2.13 -0.83
CA PRO A 18 -1.41 -2.78 0.47
C PRO A 18 -1.23 -4.30 0.33
N SER A 19 -0.66 -4.92 1.36
CA SER A 19 -0.50 -6.36 1.52
C SER A 19 -1.15 -6.75 2.86
N PRO A 20 -1.94 -7.84 2.94
CA PRO A 20 -1.97 -9.00 2.04
C PRO A 20 -2.82 -8.87 0.77
N ASP A 21 -3.68 -7.87 0.67
CA ASP A 21 -4.57 -7.67 -0.48
C ASP A 21 -4.66 -6.20 -0.90
N GLY A 22 -4.98 -6.01 -2.17
CA GLY A 22 -5.32 -4.72 -2.74
C GLY A 22 -4.25 -4.14 -3.66
N GLY A 23 -4.68 -3.09 -4.36
CA GLY A 23 -3.86 -2.45 -5.37
C GLY A 23 -4.67 -1.39 -6.09
N ARG A 24 -4.13 -0.17 -6.16
CA ARG A 24 -4.84 0.92 -6.83
C ARG A 24 -3.88 1.91 -7.46
N ARG A 25 -4.22 2.33 -8.67
CA ARG A 25 -3.58 3.46 -9.35
C ARG A 25 -4.01 4.76 -8.68
N LEU A 26 -3.05 5.57 -8.25
CA LEU A 26 -3.23 6.89 -7.68
C LEU A 26 -2.47 7.90 -8.55
N ASP A 27 -3.20 8.80 -9.20
CA ASP A 27 -2.62 9.98 -9.83
C ASP A 27 -2.16 11.00 -8.81
N GLN A 28 -1.40 12.00 -9.27
CA GLN A 28 -0.96 13.11 -8.44
C GLN A 28 -2.16 13.76 -7.72
N GLY A 29 -2.06 13.90 -6.40
CA GLY A 29 -3.07 14.49 -5.53
C GLY A 29 -4.22 13.54 -5.16
N GLN A 30 -4.29 12.33 -5.72
CA GLN A 30 -5.34 11.38 -5.36
C GLN A 30 -5.05 10.69 -4.03
N SER A 31 -6.13 10.36 -3.32
CA SER A 31 -6.10 9.57 -2.11
C SER A 31 -6.96 8.31 -2.20
N TRP A 32 -6.65 7.35 -1.34
CA TRP A 32 -7.40 6.11 -1.19
C TRP A 32 -7.47 5.70 0.27
N ASN A 33 -8.69 5.67 0.77
CA ASN A 33 -8.99 5.15 2.09
C ASN A 33 -9.19 3.64 2.04
N ILE A 34 -8.41 2.93 2.85
CA ILE A 34 -8.60 1.50 3.11
C ILE A 34 -8.92 1.29 4.58
N ASN A 35 -9.72 0.27 4.86
CA ASN A 35 -10.03 -0.15 6.22
C ASN A 35 -9.25 -1.42 6.53
N VAL A 36 -8.53 -1.40 7.64
CA VAL A 36 -7.75 -2.54 8.11
C VAL A 36 -8.33 -3.05 9.42
N ASN A 37 -8.52 -4.36 9.49
CA ASN A 37 -9.10 -5.01 10.65
C ASN A 37 -8.10 -5.08 11.82
N PRO A 38 -8.57 -5.01 13.08
CA PRO A 38 -7.71 -5.28 14.23
C PRO A 38 -7.10 -6.68 14.14
N GLY A 39 -5.84 -6.83 14.56
CA GLY A 39 -5.14 -8.12 14.49
C GLY A 39 -4.42 -8.37 13.18
N THR A 40 -4.51 -7.47 12.20
CA THR A 40 -3.63 -7.51 11.01
C THR A 40 -2.18 -7.25 11.42
N THR A 41 -1.30 -8.20 11.09
CA THR A 41 0.14 -8.16 11.37
C THR A 41 0.93 -8.24 10.07
N ASN A 42 2.17 -7.73 10.09
CA ASN A 42 3.05 -7.72 8.92
C ASN A 42 2.43 -7.04 7.69
N ALA A 43 1.51 -6.09 7.91
CA ALA A 43 0.91 -5.37 6.80
C ALA A 43 1.91 -4.36 6.26
N ARG A 44 1.89 -4.22 4.93
CA ARG A 44 2.77 -3.32 4.20
C ARG A 44 1.94 -2.50 3.23
N ILE A 45 2.22 -1.22 3.13
CA ILE A 45 1.74 -0.38 2.03
C ILE A 45 2.95 0.00 1.19
N CYS A 46 3.01 -0.54 -0.03
CA CYS A 46 4.09 -0.29 -0.99
C CYS A 46 3.66 0.72 -2.05
N GLY A 47 4.55 1.64 -2.41
CA GLY A 47 4.40 2.50 -3.57
C GLY A 47 5.10 1.89 -4.79
N ARG A 48 4.36 1.62 -5.86
CA ARG A 48 4.92 1.09 -7.13
C ARG A 48 4.93 2.17 -8.20
N THR A 49 5.92 2.14 -9.07
CA THR A 49 6.06 3.15 -10.14
C THR A 49 6.21 2.51 -11.51
N ASN A 50 5.87 3.30 -12.53
CA ASN A 50 5.94 2.92 -13.95
C ASN A 50 5.28 1.55 -14.23
N CYS A 51 4.05 1.39 -13.75
CA CYS A 51 3.31 0.15 -13.95
C CYS A 51 2.44 0.21 -15.21
N ASN A 52 2.35 -0.92 -15.92
CA ASN A 52 1.41 -1.12 -16.99
C ASN A 52 0.61 -2.40 -16.73
N PHE A 53 -0.71 -2.30 -16.70
CA PHE A 53 -1.64 -3.41 -16.45
C PHE A 53 -2.68 -3.49 -17.57
N ASP A 54 -3.05 -4.71 -17.93
CA ASP A 54 -4.14 -5.00 -18.86
C ASP A 54 -5.51 -4.91 -18.16
N ALA A 55 -6.58 -5.16 -18.93
CA ALA A 55 -7.95 -5.16 -18.40
C ALA A 55 -8.22 -6.26 -17.35
N ASN A 56 -7.35 -7.26 -17.25
CA ASN A 56 -7.42 -8.34 -16.25
C ASN A 56 -6.58 -8.02 -14.99
N GLY A 57 -6.00 -6.81 -14.90
CA GLY A 57 -5.13 -6.41 -13.79
C GLY A 57 -3.78 -7.12 -13.78
N GLN A 58 -3.35 -7.66 -14.92
CA GLN A 58 -2.07 -8.35 -15.10
C GLN A 58 -1.11 -7.47 -15.89
N GLY A 59 0.15 -7.48 -15.53
CA GLY A 59 1.09 -6.50 -16.04
C GLY A 59 2.43 -6.53 -15.36
N ARG A 60 3.07 -5.36 -15.26
CA ARG A 60 4.38 -5.23 -14.60
C ARG A 60 4.60 -3.81 -14.12
N CYS A 61 5.25 -3.68 -12.97
CA CYS A 61 5.84 -2.44 -12.47
C CYS A 61 7.37 -2.46 -12.59
N GLU A 62 7.97 -1.29 -12.72
CA GLU A 62 9.44 -1.16 -12.67
C GLU A 62 9.97 -1.29 -11.24
N THR A 63 9.24 -0.72 -10.27
CA THR A 63 9.58 -0.80 -8.84
C THR A 63 8.41 -1.37 -8.02
N GLY A 64 8.72 -2.19 -7.03
CA GLY A 64 7.71 -2.77 -6.13
C GLY A 64 6.74 -3.75 -6.79
N ASP A 65 7.11 -4.34 -7.94
CA ASP A 65 6.26 -5.30 -8.63
C ASP A 65 5.98 -6.53 -7.76
N CYS A 66 4.72 -6.98 -7.75
CA CYS A 66 4.25 -8.08 -6.90
C CYS A 66 3.74 -9.26 -7.75
N ASN A 67 4.64 -9.83 -8.56
CA ASN A 67 4.36 -10.88 -9.54
C ASN A 67 3.43 -10.44 -10.68
N GLY A 68 3.58 -9.19 -11.12
CA GLY A 68 2.86 -8.66 -12.28
C GLY A 68 1.36 -8.49 -12.07
N ARG A 69 0.90 -8.24 -10.85
CA ARG A 69 -0.52 -8.05 -10.53
C ARG A 69 -0.81 -6.64 -10.05
N LEU A 70 -1.95 -6.09 -10.45
CA LEU A 70 -2.44 -4.83 -9.90
C LEU A 70 -2.74 -5.01 -8.40
N GLU A 71 -3.54 -6.01 -8.05
CA GLU A 71 -3.80 -6.37 -6.65
C GLU A 71 -2.73 -7.35 -6.15
N CYS A 72 -1.91 -6.90 -5.22
CA CYS A 72 -0.83 -7.71 -4.69
C CYS A 72 -1.38 -8.75 -3.73
N GLN A 73 -0.97 -10.00 -3.91
CA GLN A 73 -1.25 -11.11 -2.98
C GLN A 73 -0.03 -11.45 -2.09
N GLY A 74 0.93 -10.54 -2.02
CA GLY A 74 2.21 -10.75 -1.35
C GLY A 74 3.08 -9.49 -1.40
N TYR A 75 4.36 -9.66 -1.11
CA TYR A 75 5.30 -8.55 -1.05
C TYR A 75 5.80 -8.12 -2.44
N GLY A 76 6.01 -6.81 -2.60
CA GLY A 76 6.63 -6.25 -3.80
C GLY A 76 8.13 -6.53 -3.84
N THR A 77 8.69 -6.60 -5.05
CA THR A 77 10.12 -6.78 -5.30
C THR A 77 10.89 -5.47 -5.09
N PRO A 78 12.07 -5.50 -4.43
CA PRO A 78 12.94 -4.33 -4.29
C PRO A 78 13.47 -3.84 -5.66
N PRO A 79 13.72 -2.53 -5.83
CA PRO A 79 13.57 -1.46 -4.84
C PRO A 79 12.12 -1.01 -4.69
N ASN A 80 11.67 -0.81 -3.43
CA ASN A 80 10.33 -0.33 -3.12
C ASN A 80 10.32 0.45 -1.80
N THR A 81 9.65 1.60 -1.80
CA THR A 81 9.34 2.33 -0.56
C THR A 81 8.12 1.67 0.08
N LEU A 82 8.27 1.24 1.33
CA LEU A 82 7.26 0.50 2.07
C LEU A 82 7.02 1.12 3.44
N ALA A 83 5.75 1.24 3.81
CA ALA A 83 5.32 1.53 5.17
C ALA A 83 4.84 0.22 5.81
N GLU A 84 5.55 -0.24 6.84
CA GLU A 84 5.18 -1.44 7.60
C GLU A 84 4.40 -1.05 8.84
N PHE A 85 3.31 -1.78 9.13
CA PHE A 85 2.49 -1.53 10.30
C PHE A 85 1.85 -2.81 10.84
N SER A 86 1.55 -2.77 12.14
CA SER A 86 0.84 -3.82 12.87
C SER A 86 -0.28 -3.20 13.69
N LEU A 87 -1.49 -3.74 13.57
CA LEU A 87 -2.70 -3.20 14.19
C LEU A 87 -3.08 -3.98 15.44
N ASN A 88 -3.03 -3.33 16.59
CA ASN A 88 -3.29 -3.94 17.92
C ASN A 88 -2.47 -5.21 18.21
N HIS A 89 -1.23 -5.29 17.73
CA HIS A 89 -0.36 -6.42 18.01
C HIS A 89 0.42 -6.18 19.31
N GLN A 90 0.31 -7.11 20.27
CA GLN A 90 0.86 -6.95 21.63
C GLN A 90 2.39 -7.09 21.70
N THR A 91 3.05 -7.58 20.65
CA THR A 91 4.51 -7.84 20.63
C THR A 91 5.30 -6.91 19.71
N SER A 92 4.65 -5.90 19.09
CA SER A 92 5.32 -4.90 18.26
C SER A 92 5.68 -3.67 19.09
N LEU A 93 6.93 -3.17 18.99
CA LEU A 93 7.40 -1.97 19.70
C LEU A 93 6.64 -0.69 19.32
N PHE A 94 6.02 -0.67 18.13
CA PHE A 94 5.13 0.37 17.65
C PHE A 94 3.85 -0.28 17.14
N THR A 95 2.76 -0.10 17.86
CA THR A 95 1.46 -0.66 17.50
C THR A 95 0.52 0.47 17.14
N CYS A 96 -0.13 0.36 15.99
CA CYS A 96 -1.19 1.28 15.59
C CYS A 96 -2.48 0.91 16.37
N PRO A 97 -2.96 1.74 17.31
CA PRO A 97 -4.26 1.55 17.92
C PRO A 97 -5.39 1.51 16.88
N SER A 98 -6.30 0.55 17.03
CA SER A 98 -7.55 0.53 16.27
C SER A 98 -8.46 1.70 16.63
N GLY A 99 -9.29 2.15 15.70
CA GLY A 99 -10.23 3.27 15.89
C GLY A 99 -9.62 4.64 15.57
N THR A 100 -8.39 4.67 15.07
CA THR A 100 -7.69 5.88 14.62
C THR A 100 -7.57 5.87 13.10
N ASN A 101 -7.50 7.07 12.51
CA ASN A 101 -7.21 7.25 11.09
C ASN A 101 -5.71 7.54 10.92
N TYR A 102 -5.04 6.74 10.10
CA TYR A 102 -3.63 6.89 9.74
C TYR A 102 -3.52 7.48 8.35
N ARG A 103 -2.44 8.24 8.10
CA ARG A 103 -2.15 8.80 6.78
C ARG A 103 -0.82 8.28 6.27
N VAL A 104 -0.81 7.71 5.07
CA VAL A 104 0.38 7.25 4.37
C VAL A 104 0.55 8.14 3.16
N VAL A 105 1.62 8.91 3.14
CA VAL A 105 1.89 9.89 2.08
C VAL A 105 3.06 9.39 1.24
N PHE A 106 2.84 9.24 -0.06
CA PHE A 106 3.90 8.97 -1.03
C PHE A 106 4.40 10.26 -1.66
N CYS A 107 5.73 10.41 -1.67
CA CYS A 107 6.43 11.64 -2.03
C CYS A 107 6.10 12.81 -1.07
N PRO A 108 6.85 13.92 -1.12
CA PRO A 108 6.97 14.85 -0.01
C PRO A 108 5.73 15.72 0.24
#